data_AF-X1VHT5-F1
#
_entry.id   AF-X1VHT5-F1
#
_cell.length_a   1.000
_cell.length_b   1.000
_cell.length_c   1.000
_cell.angle_alpha   90.00
_cell.angle_beta   90.00
_cell.angle_gamma   90.00
#
_symmetry.space_group_name_H-M   'P 1'
#
loop_
_entity.id
_entity.type
_entity.pdbx_description
1 polymer ?
#
loop_
_entity_poly.entity_id
_entity_poly.type
_entity_poly.pdbx_seq_one_letter_code
_entity_poly.pdbx_strand_id
1 'polypeptide(L)'
;IETDIALVAAGIRTNVQIAKEAGLETDRGLVVNDLLQSSDPKIFAAGDVLQHRGIVYGIIPASFNQARIAAYNILGQKKAYEGTIFSNTLKVVGIDVASIGLVHPEEDGFEEIRKEKKKEGVYKKLVIQNGIIVGAIWMGTKEGFNEVNRLISYKINVERGKDSLLEDDFDFSII
;
A
#
# COMPACT_ATOMS: atom_id res chain seq x y z
N ILE A 1 4.25 35.68 4.71
CA ILE A 1 4.26 35.26 6.13
C ILE A 1 5.67 35.52 6.62
N GLU A 2 5.84 36.44 7.56
CA GLU A 2 7.13 36.64 8.22
C GLU A 2 7.33 35.46 9.19
N THR A 3 8.44 34.71 9.04
CA THR A 3 8.72 33.50 9.82
C THR A 3 10.22 33.25 9.93
N ASP A 4 10.65 32.58 10.99
CA ASP A 4 12.04 32.15 11.18
C ASP A 4 12.39 30.89 10.37
N ILE A 5 11.41 29.98 10.21
CA ILE A 5 11.55 28.72 9.47
C ILE A 5 10.24 28.42 8.72
N ALA A 6 10.37 27.87 7.51
CA ALA A 6 9.27 27.28 6.76
C ALA A 6 9.60 25.82 6.41
N LEU A 7 8.73 24.88 6.81
CA LEU A 7 8.80 23.47 6.42
C LEU A 7 7.76 23.21 5.32
N VAL A 8 8.21 22.63 4.21
CA VAL A 8 7.33 22.28 3.08
C VAL A 8 7.22 20.76 2.97
N ALA A 9 6.04 20.23 3.30
CA ALA A 9 5.70 18.81 3.17
C ALA A 9 4.57 18.62 2.15
N ALA A 10 4.82 19.05 0.90
CA ALA A 10 3.83 19.09 -0.18
C ALA A 10 3.88 17.88 -1.13
N GLY A 11 4.49 16.77 -0.69
CA GLY A 11 4.72 15.57 -1.49
C GLY A 11 6.03 15.56 -2.27
N ILE A 12 6.28 14.45 -2.97
CA ILE A 12 7.50 14.21 -3.77
C ILE A 12 7.14 13.98 -5.24
N ARG A 13 8.15 14.08 -6.11
CA ARG A 13 8.06 13.71 -7.53
C ARG A 13 9.18 12.73 -7.87
N THR A 14 8.92 11.82 -8.80
CA THR A 14 9.91 10.84 -9.23
C THR A 14 11.10 11.54 -9.91
N ASN A 15 12.32 11.13 -9.57
CA ASN A 15 13.51 11.63 -10.24
C ASN A 15 13.82 10.79 -11.49
N VAL A 16 13.31 11.22 -12.64
CA VAL A 16 13.44 10.52 -13.93
C VAL A 16 14.40 11.20 -14.91
N GLN A 17 15.20 12.15 -14.43
CA GLN A 17 16.06 12.96 -15.31
C GLN A 17 17.03 12.09 -16.14
N ILE A 18 17.75 11.17 -15.47
CA ILE A 18 18.71 10.28 -16.14
C ILE A 18 18.01 9.38 -17.17
N ALA A 19 16.81 8.89 -16.85
CA ALA A 19 16.04 8.06 -17.77
C ALA A 19 15.62 8.83 -19.03
N LYS A 20 15.18 10.08 -18.87
CA LYS A 20 14.84 10.97 -19.99
C LYS A 20 16.06 11.26 -20.87
N GLU A 21 17.19 11.61 -20.27
CA GLU A 21 18.44 11.88 -20.99
C GLU A 21 18.95 10.63 -21.72
N ALA A 22 18.67 9.43 -21.20
CA ALA A 22 18.97 8.15 -21.84
C ALA A 22 17.95 7.73 -22.93
N GLY A 23 16.90 8.52 -23.18
CA GLY A 23 15.87 8.22 -24.18
C GLY A 23 14.88 7.11 -23.77
N LEU A 24 14.77 6.82 -22.46
CA LEU A 24 13.79 5.86 -21.95
C LEU A 24 12.39 6.47 -21.83
N GLU A 25 11.37 5.63 -21.93
CA GLU A 25 9.97 6.04 -21.79
C GLU A 25 9.69 6.48 -20.34
N THR A 26 9.16 7.70 -20.18
CA THR A 26 8.84 8.29 -18.87
C THR A 26 7.53 9.07 -18.94
N ASP A 27 6.84 9.13 -17.81
CA ASP A 27 5.64 9.95 -17.59
C ASP A 27 5.68 10.54 -16.17
N ARG A 28 4.80 10.12 -15.25
CA ARG A 28 4.89 10.46 -13.83
C ARG A 28 6.00 9.69 -13.11
N GLY A 29 6.60 8.70 -13.79
CA GLY A 29 7.75 7.89 -13.37
C GLY A 29 8.42 7.25 -14.59
N LEU A 30 9.46 6.45 -14.38
CA LEU A 30 10.05 5.59 -15.41
C LEU A 30 9.06 4.48 -15.75
N VAL A 31 8.54 4.46 -16.98
CA VAL A 31 7.51 3.50 -17.38
C VAL A 31 8.12 2.11 -17.46
N VAL A 32 7.50 1.15 -16.77
CA VAL A 32 7.93 -0.25 -16.78
C VAL A 32 6.81 -1.22 -17.07
N ASN A 33 7.18 -2.36 -17.65
CA ASN A 33 6.28 -3.49 -17.87
C ASN A 33 6.12 -4.37 -16.60
N ASP A 34 5.36 -5.45 -16.70
CA ASP A 34 5.14 -6.39 -15.59
C ASP A 34 6.40 -7.15 -15.15
N LEU A 35 7.47 -7.14 -15.95
CA LEU A 35 8.78 -7.67 -15.55
C LEU A 35 9.69 -6.61 -14.91
N LEU A 36 9.15 -5.40 -14.68
CA LEU A 36 9.88 -4.24 -14.17
C LEU A 36 11.01 -3.75 -15.09
N GLN A 37 10.92 -4.06 -16.39
CA GLN A 37 11.81 -3.55 -17.42
C GLN A 37 11.30 -2.23 -17.95
N SER A 38 12.21 -1.32 -18.25
CA SER A 38 11.93 -0.09 -19.00
C SER A 38 11.69 -0.37 -20.49
N SER A 39 11.60 0.68 -21.30
CA SER A 39 11.60 0.58 -22.76
C SER A 39 12.87 -0.05 -23.34
N ASP A 40 14.00 -0.03 -22.61
CA ASP A 40 15.15 -0.90 -22.87
C ASP A 40 15.04 -2.17 -22.00
N PRO A 41 14.96 -3.38 -22.60
CA PRO A 41 14.80 -4.63 -21.87
C PRO A 41 15.98 -5.02 -20.97
N LYS A 42 17.13 -4.33 -21.07
CA LYS A 42 18.30 -4.53 -20.21
C LYS A 42 18.30 -3.62 -18.98
N ILE A 43 17.40 -2.63 -18.93
CA ILE A 43 17.30 -1.67 -17.84
C ILE A 43 16.04 -1.95 -17.04
N PHE A 44 16.22 -2.15 -15.73
CA PHE A 44 15.15 -2.44 -14.78
C PHE A 44 15.00 -1.27 -13.79
N ALA A 45 13.82 -1.15 -13.20
CA ALA A 45 13.56 -0.15 -12.17
C ALA A 45 12.87 -0.78 -10.94
N ALA A 46 13.13 -0.21 -9.77
CA ALA A 46 12.45 -0.53 -8.52
C ALA A 46 12.35 0.74 -7.65
N GLY A 47 11.34 0.80 -6.80
CA GLY A 47 11.11 1.89 -5.86
C GLY A 47 10.42 3.10 -6.48
N ASP A 48 10.54 4.24 -5.82
CA ASP A 48 9.73 5.44 -6.09
C ASP A 48 9.90 6.01 -7.50
N VAL A 49 10.95 5.63 -8.25
CA VAL A 49 11.20 6.14 -9.59
C VAL A 49 10.24 5.59 -10.64
N LEU A 50 9.69 4.39 -10.45
CA LEU A 50 8.97 3.69 -11.52
C LEU A 50 7.47 4.00 -11.56
N GLN A 51 6.91 3.87 -12.76
CA GLN A 51 5.49 3.87 -13.06
C GLN A 51 5.13 2.51 -13.67
N HIS A 52 4.34 1.72 -12.95
CA HIS A 52 3.83 0.43 -13.43
C HIS A 52 2.33 0.54 -13.67
N ARG A 53 1.88 0.23 -14.90
CA ARG A 53 0.46 0.34 -15.32
C ARG A 53 -0.18 1.70 -14.96
N GLY A 54 0.58 2.79 -15.13
CA GLY A 54 0.14 4.14 -14.82
C GLY A 54 0.22 4.54 -13.34
N ILE A 55 0.65 3.65 -12.44
CA ILE A 55 0.70 3.89 -11.00
C ILE A 55 2.14 4.12 -10.53
N VAL A 56 2.34 5.20 -9.77
CA VAL A 56 3.53 5.46 -8.96
C VAL A 56 3.15 5.21 -7.51
N TYR A 57 3.86 4.29 -6.84
CA TYR A 57 3.46 3.82 -5.52
C TYR A 57 3.95 4.70 -4.37
N GLY A 58 5.24 5.09 -4.37
CA GLY A 58 5.78 5.99 -3.34
C GLY A 58 5.73 5.43 -1.92
N ILE A 59 5.78 4.09 -1.76
CA ILE A 59 5.67 3.42 -0.46
C ILE A 59 6.73 2.32 -0.31
N ILE A 60 7.17 2.13 0.93
CA ILE A 60 8.19 1.15 1.30
C ILE A 60 7.81 -0.30 0.89
N PRO A 61 6.58 -0.79 1.12
CA PRO A 61 6.20 -2.15 0.71
C PRO A 61 6.35 -2.39 -0.80
N ALA A 62 6.00 -1.39 -1.62
CA ALA A 62 6.14 -1.48 -3.07
C ALA A 62 7.60 -1.53 -3.47
N SER A 63 8.45 -0.69 -2.86
CA SER A 63 9.89 -0.69 -3.11
C SER A 63 10.54 -2.05 -2.85
N PHE A 64 10.21 -2.70 -1.73
CA PHE A 64 10.73 -4.04 -1.41
C PHE A 64 10.24 -5.11 -2.39
N ASN A 65 8.95 -5.11 -2.73
CA ASN A 65 8.38 -6.08 -3.65
C ASN A 65 8.99 -5.93 -5.06
N GLN A 66 9.05 -4.70 -5.55
CA GLN A 66 9.64 -4.36 -6.85
C GLN A 66 11.11 -4.73 -6.92
N ALA A 67 11.90 -4.45 -5.88
CA ALA A 67 13.31 -4.81 -5.85
C ALA A 67 13.52 -6.34 -5.97
N ARG A 68 12.71 -7.13 -5.25
CA ARG A 68 12.77 -8.60 -5.33
C ARG A 68 12.40 -9.11 -6.72
N ILE A 69 11.33 -8.60 -7.31
CA ILE A 69 10.86 -9.03 -8.64
C ILE A 69 11.84 -8.61 -9.74
N ALA A 70 12.36 -7.38 -9.68
CA ALA A 70 13.37 -6.90 -10.61
C ALA A 70 14.62 -7.80 -10.54
N ALA A 71 15.08 -8.15 -9.33
CA ALA A 71 16.20 -9.08 -9.15
C ALA A 71 15.91 -10.48 -9.75
N TYR A 72 14.72 -11.04 -9.53
CA TYR A 72 14.33 -12.30 -10.15
C TYR A 72 14.35 -12.24 -11.68
N ASN A 73 13.93 -11.12 -12.26
CA ASN A 73 13.88 -10.94 -13.71
C ASN A 73 15.25 -10.68 -14.33
N ILE A 74 16.12 -9.96 -13.63
CA ILE A 74 17.55 -9.85 -13.98
C ILE A 74 18.20 -11.23 -14.04
N LEU A 75 17.81 -12.14 -13.12
CA LEU A 75 18.28 -13.53 -13.07
C LEU A 75 17.52 -14.48 -14.03
N GLY A 76 16.64 -13.95 -14.91
CA GLY A 76 15.95 -14.73 -15.93
C GLY A 76 14.74 -15.55 -15.44
N GLN A 77 14.25 -15.33 -14.22
CA GLN A 77 13.16 -16.13 -13.64
C GLN A 77 11.75 -15.73 -14.10
N LYS A 78 11.60 -14.63 -14.86
CA LYS A 78 10.34 -14.14 -15.46
C LYS A 78 9.15 -14.10 -14.47
N LYS A 79 9.33 -13.43 -13.35
CA LYS A 79 8.30 -13.14 -12.34
C LYS A 79 7.56 -11.85 -12.70
N ALA A 80 6.23 -11.93 -12.78
CA ALA A 80 5.40 -10.75 -12.99
C ALA A 80 5.21 -9.96 -11.69
N TYR A 81 5.24 -8.64 -11.79
CA TYR A 81 4.77 -7.70 -10.79
C TYR A 81 3.31 -7.36 -11.07
N GLU A 82 2.43 -7.73 -10.15
CA GLU A 82 0.97 -7.53 -10.29
C GLU A 82 0.50 -6.21 -9.64
N GLY A 83 1.43 -5.41 -9.13
CA GLY A 83 1.16 -4.26 -8.28
C GLY A 83 1.33 -4.57 -6.80
N THR A 84 1.36 -3.52 -5.98
CA THR A 84 1.40 -3.62 -4.52
C THR A 84 0.18 -2.95 -3.93
N ILE A 85 -0.45 -3.56 -2.94
CA ILE A 85 -1.55 -2.93 -2.21
C ILE A 85 -0.99 -1.74 -1.45
N PHE A 86 -1.60 -0.56 -1.61
CA PHE A 86 -1.21 0.62 -0.87
C PHE A 86 -1.32 0.35 0.63
N SER A 87 -0.23 0.50 1.36
CA SER A 87 -0.18 0.30 2.81
C SER A 87 0.78 1.31 3.41
N ASN A 88 0.28 2.11 4.34
CA ASN A 88 1.02 3.16 5.02
C ASN A 88 0.92 2.95 6.52
N THR A 89 2.04 3.11 7.21
CA THR A 89 2.09 3.15 8.68
C THR A 89 2.79 4.42 9.09
N LEU A 90 2.10 5.23 9.89
CA LEU A 90 2.55 6.50 10.39
C LEU A 90 2.59 6.44 11.91
N LYS A 91 3.59 7.10 12.50
CA LYS A 91 3.60 7.42 13.91
C LYS A 91 3.38 8.92 14.05
N VAL A 92 2.20 9.31 14.52
CA VAL A 92 1.84 10.71 14.71
C VAL A 92 1.72 10.94 16.21
N VAL A 93 2.67 11.67 16.79
CA VAL A 93 2.64 12.08 18.21
C VAL A 93 2.37 10.89 19.16
N GLY A 94 3.06 9.77 18.96
CA GLY A 94 2.93 8.56 19.79
C GLY A 94 1.69 7.69 19.50
N ILE A 95 0.83 8.09 18.55
CA ILE A 95 -0.29 7.27 18.06
C ILE A 95 0.18 6.47 16.85
N ASP A 96 0.01 5.16 16.93
CA ASP A 96 0.18 4.28 15.77
C ASP A 96 -1.04 4.40 14.85
N VAL A 97 -0.79 4.72 13.59
CA VAL A 97 -1.80 4.83 12.54
C VAL A 97 -1.36 3.98 11.37
N ALA A 98 -2.24 3.13 10.87
CA ALA A 98 -2.02 2.34 9.68
C ALA A 98 -3.27 2.34 8.79
N SER A 99 -3.04 2.33 7.48
CA SER A 99 -4.10 2.20 6.49
C SER A 99 -3.64 1.30 5.36
N ILE A 100 -4.52 0.45 4.85
CA ILE A 100 -4.23 -0.46 3.74
C ILE A 100 -5.41 -0.52 2.78
N GLY A 101 -5.14 -0.58 1.48
CA GLY A 101 -6.14 -0.78 0.43
C GLY A 101 -7.13 0.39 0.26
N LEU A 102 -8.34 0.07 -0.20
CA LEU A 102 -9.41 1.03 -0.46
C LEU A 102 -10.17 1.34 0.84
N VAL A 103 -9.82 2.44 1.48
CA VAL A 103 -10.40 2.83 2.78
C VAL A 103 -11.59 3.80 2.68
N HIS A 104 -11.80 4.41 1.51
CA HIS A 104 -12.91 5.31 1.20
C HIS A 104 -13.46 4.97 -0.20
N PRO A 105 -14.31 3.93 -0.32
CA PRO A 105 -14.99 3.65 -1.58
C PRO A 105 -15.97 4.79 -1.90
N GLU A 106 -16.03 5.20 -3.18
CA GLU A 106 -16.99 6.20 -3.67
C GLU A 106 -18.24 5.56 -4.32
N GLU A 107 -18.16 4.28 -4.66
CA GLU A 107 -19.21 3.51 -5.34
C GLU A 107 -19.98 2.62 -4.34
N ASP A 108 -21.16 2.18 -4.75
CA ASP A 108 -21.96 1.19 -4.01
C ASP A 108 -21.34 -0.22 -4.05
N GLY A 109 -21.84 -1.13 -3.20
CA GLY A 109 -21.40 -2.53 -3.18
C GLY A 109 -20.25 -2.82 -2.21
N PHE A 110 -19.90 -1.84 -1.38
CA PHE A 110 -18.95 -1.98 -0.27
C PHE A 110 -19.70 -1.92 1.06
N GLU A 111 -19.27 -2.76 1.99
CA GLU A 111 -19.70 -2.73 3.37
C GLU A 111 -18.60 -2.12 4.24
N GLU A 112 -18.98 -1.17 5.10
CA GLU A 112 -18.06 -0.57 6.06
C GLU A 112 -18.44 -0.96 7.48
N ILE A 113 -17.53 -1.64 8.18
CA ILE A 113 -17.66 -1.91 9.61
C ILE A 113 -16.59 -1.16 10.37
N ARG A 114 -16.94 -0.61 11.54
CA ARG A 114 -16.05 0.20 12.35
C ARG A 114 -16.27 0.01 13.84
N LYS A 115 -15.19 0.10 14.60
CA LYS A 115 -15.19 0.07 16.06
C LYS A 115 -14.32 1.20 16.59
N GLU A 116 -14.85 1.95 17.55
CA GLU A 116 -14.16 3.06 18.19
C GLU A 116 -14.22 2.96 19.71
N LYS A 117 -13.09 3.22 20.38
CA LYS A 117 -13.00 3.40 21.82
C LYS A 117 -12.43 4.76 22.12
N LYS A 118 -13.30 5.78 22.17
CA LYS A 118 -12.91 7.19 22.28
C LYS A 118 -11.98 7.49 23.46
N LYS A 119 -12.21 6.85 24.62
CA LYS A 119 -11.38 7.06 25.82
C LYS A 119 -9.96 6.50 25.68
N GLU A 120 -9.80 5.45 24.88
CA GLU A 120 -8.52 4.77 24.65
C GLU A 120 -7.82 5.30 23.38
N GLY A 121 -8.48 6.17 22.60
CA GLY A 121 -7.94 6.68 21.34
C GLY A 121 -7.87 5.63 20.22
N VAL A 122 -8.62 4.53 20.34
CA VAL A 122 -8.61 3.42 19.38
C VAL A 122 -9.72 3.59 18.34
N TYR A 123 -9.38 3.38 17.08
CA TYR A 123 -10.31 3.31 15.96
C TYR A 123 -9.86 2.23 14.97
N LYS A 124 -10.79 1.34 14.60
CA LYS A 124 -10.59 0.30 13.61
C LYS A 124 -11.73 0.37 12.59
N LYS A 125 -11.41 0.30 11.30
CA LYS A 125 -12.36 0.24 10.19
C LYS A 125 -11.94 -0.86 9.22
N LEU A 126 -12.91 -1.60 8.70
CA LEU A 126 -12.75 -2.47 7.55
C LEU A 126 -13.71 -2.03 6.44
N VAL A 127 -13.24 -2.11 5.20
CA VAL A 127 -14.04 -1.98 3.98
C VAL A 127 -14.04 -3.35 3.31
N ILE A 128 -15.24 -3.88 3.07
CA ILE A 128 -15.45 -5.25 2.60
C ILE A 128 -16.23 -5.20 1.30
N GLN A 129 -15.82 -6.02 0.33
CA GLN A 129 -16.52 -6.20 -0.94
C GLN A 129 -16.63 -7.70 -1.22
N ASN A 130 -17.85 -8.21 -1.43
CA ASN A 130 -18.12 -9.63 -1.68
C ASN A 130 -17.48 -10.58 -0.64
N GLY A 131 -17.54 -10.19 0.64
CA GLY A 131 -16.96 -10.95 1.75
C GLY A 131 -15.44 -10.88 1.84
N ILE A 132 -14.74 -10.09 1.02
CA ILE A 132 -13.28 -9.92 1.08
C ILE A 132 -12.96 -8.51 1.60
N ILE A 133 -11.99 -8.40 2.51
CA ILE A 133 -11.51 -7.09 2.96
C ILE A 133 -10.70 -6.44 1.84
N VAL A 134 -11.13 -5.27 1.39
CA VAL A 134 -10.47 -4.49 0.35
C VAL A 134 -9.74 -3.26 0.89
N GLY A 135 -10.02 -2.88 2.14
CA GLY A 135 -9.24 -1.88 2.85
C GLY A 135 -9.49 -1.87 4.35
N ALA A 136 -8.56 -1.25 5.09
CA ALA A 136 -8.65 -1.11 6.54
C ALA A 136 -7.97 0.17 7.04
N ILE A 137 -8.49 0.72 8.14
CA ILE A 137 -7.83 1.78 8.93
C ILE A 137 -7.68 1.26 10.36
N TRP A 138 -6.46 1.36 10.90
CA TRP A 138 -6.11 0.97 12.26
C TRP A 138 -5.44 2.16 12.95
N MET A 139 -5.98 2.58 14.09
CA MET A 139 -5.46 3.72 14.85
C MET A 139 -5.51 3.45 16.34
N GLY A 140 -4.46 3.90 17.05
CA GLY A 140 -4.36 3.79 18.50
C GLY A 140 -3.88 2.42 19.00
N THR A 141 -3.70 1.44 18.09
CA THR A 141 -3.17 0.11 18.39
C THR A 141 -2.56 -0.53 17.13
N LYS A 142 -1.69 -1.52 17.30
CA LYS A 142 -1.18 -2.40 16.23
C LYS A 142 -1.78 -3.80 16.27
N GLU A 143 -2.51 -4.13 17.33
CA GLU A 143 -3.05 -5.47 17.55
C GLU A 143 -4.01 -5.85 16.43
N GLY A 144 -3.79 -7.03 15.83
CA GLY A 144 -4.59 -7.56 14.71
C GLY A 144 -4.29 -6.95 13.34
N PHE A 145 -3.48 -5.88 13.24
CA PHE A 145 -3.28 -5.21 11.94
C PHE A 145 -2.53 -6.08 10.93
N ASN A 146 -1.54 -6.85 11.38
CA ASN A 146 -0.76 -7.72 10.50
C ASN A 146 -1.62 -8.87 9.96
N GLU A 147 -2.51 -9.40 10.79
CA GLU A 147 -3.45 -10.44 10.45
C GLU A 147 -4.46 -9.93 9.43
N VAL A 148 -5.03 -8.73 9.65
CA VAL A 148 -5.89 -8.06 8.66
C VAL A 148 -5.15 -7.82 7.34
N ASN A 149 -3.91 -7.34 7.38
CA ASN A 149 -3.09 -7.17 6.17
C ASN A 149 -2.91 -8.50 5.42
N ARG A 150 -2.71 -9.60 6.15
CA ARG A 150 -2.65 -10.96 5.59
C ARG A 150 -3.96 -11.36 4.91
N LEU A 151 -5.11 -11.14 5.57
CA LEU A 151 -6.44 -11.45 5.02
C LEU A 151 -6.71 -10.69 3.72
N ILE A 152 -6.35 -9.39 3.68
CA ILE A 152 -6.46 -8.56 2.47
C ILE A 152 -5.54 -9.10 1.37
N SER A 153 -4.28 -9.38 1.70
CA SER A 153 -3.28 -9.82 0.72
C SER A 153 -3.65 -11.16 0.07
N TYR A 154 -4.21 -12.10 0.84
CA TYR A 154 -4.64 -13.40 0.35
C TYR A 154 -6.11 -13.45 -0.11
N LYS A 155 -6.83 -12.33 -0.04
CA LYS A 155 -8.24 -12.23 -0.43
C LYS A 155 -9.12 -13.28 0.26
N ILE A 156 -8.90 -13.49 1.56
CA ILE A 156 -9.65 -14.46 2.34
C ILE A 156 -11.09 -13.96 2.53
N ASN A 157 -12.06 -14.87 2.36
CA ASN A 157 -13.46 -14.55 2.61
C ASN A 157 -13.72 -14.53 4.12
N VAL A 158 -14.18 -13.39 4.63
CA VAL A 158 -14.45 -13.09 6.04
C VAL A 158 -15.93 -12.85 6.32
N GLU A 159 -16.82 -13.17 5.38
CA GLU A 159 -18.26 -12.91 5.52
C GLU A 159 -18.81 -13.47 6.85
N ARG A 160 -18.27 -14.62 7.26
CA ARG A 160 -18.51 -15.19 8.59
C ARG A 160 -17.53 -14.57 9.58
N GLY A 161 -18.05 -13.80 10.53
CA GLY A 161 -17.26 -13.28 11.65
C GLY A 161 -16.55 -11.95 11.38
N LYS A 162 -16.88 -11.26 10.27
CA LYS A 162 -16.33 -9.92 9.94
C LYS A 162 -16.40 -8.93 11.10
N ASP A 163 -17.49 -8.92 11.87
CA ASP A 163 -17.67 -8.01 13.00
C ASP A 163 -16.67 -8.28 14.13
N SER A 164 -16.33 -9.55 14.35
CA SER A 164 -15.40 -9.98 15.39
C SER A 164 -13.96 -9.60 15.07
N LEU A 165 -13.60 -9.36 13.80
CA LEU A 165 -12.24 -8.94 13.40
C LEU A 165 -11.82 -7.59 13.98
N LEU A 166 -12.77 -6.78 14.44
CA LEU A 166 -12.51 -5.49 15.05
C LEU A 166 -12.29 -5.58 16.57
N GLU A 167 -12.55 -6.74 17.17
CA GLU A 167 -12.32 -6.97 18.60
C GLU A 167 -10.82 -7.02 18.93
N ASP A 168 -10.45 -6.67 20.16
CA ASP A 168 -9.04 -6.67 20.58
C ASP A 168 -8.56 -8.08 20.96
N ASP A 169 -9.47 -8.94 21.41
CA ASP A 169 -9.23 -10.32 21.83
C ASP A 169 -9.57 -11.36 20.75
N PHE A 170 -9.78 -10.92 19.51
CA PHE A 170 -10.09 -11.83 18.41
C PHE A 170 -8.91 -12.76 18.10
N ASP A 171 -9.15 -14.06 18.15
CA ASP A 171 -8.17 -15.07 17.75
C ASP A 171 -8.18 -15.26 16.23
N PHE A 172 -7.24 -14.61 15.54
CA PHE A 172 -7.07 -14.73 14.10
C PHE A 172 -6.56 -16.10 13.62
N SER A 173 -6.20 -17.02 14.53
CA SER A 173 -5.76 -18.37 14.15
C SER A 173 -6.91 -19.28 13.67
N ILE A 174 -8.16 -18.89 13.94
CA ILE A 174 -9.36 -19.65 13.57
C ILE A 174 -9.84 -19.37 12.13
N ILE A 175 -9.13 -18.50 11.38
CA ILE A 175 -9.39 -18.11 9.99
C ILE A 175 -8.24 -18.56 9.10
#